data_AF-A0A380JFD2-F1
#
_entry.id   AF-A0A380JFD2-F1
#
_cell.length_a   1.000
_cell.length_b   1.000
_cell.length_c   1.000
_cell.angle_alpha   90.00
_cell.angle_beta   90.00
_cell.angle_gamma   90.00
#
_symmetry.space_group_name_H-M   'P 1'
#
loop_
_entity.id
_entity.type
_entity.pdbx_description
1 polymer ?
#
loop_
_entity_poly.entity_id
_entity_poly.type
_entity_poly.pdbx_seq_one_letter_code
_entity_poly.pdbx_strand_id
1 'polypeptide(L)'
;MINVLVLGATGRTGRLIIDELIKQDSVQILAGLRKESDKARLAPLRKAVRSTVIDIEDEGKLQRVLHDHDIDIVVQAIRLREDIPDDALVQLEQRLRRAFPFSKEFRIVTVGGAGALRLENGQRFWETDCFPAMTLPRGAAHAKLRDYLEESSLKDSWTYLIPPPVYRPDGNRTGSYQRHSPTMAEDFFLKKEISYADFALAVADAVVKEWRGTYLISI
;
A
#
# COMPACT_ATOMS: atom_id res chain seq x y z
N MET A 1 19.52 -1.51 -9.51
CA MET A 1 18.33 -0.78 -9.99
C MET A 1 17.14 -1.66 -9.64
N ILE A 2 16.13 -1.11 -8.97
CA ILE A 2 14.97 -1.84 -8.45
C ILE A 2 13.77 -1.51 -9.33
N ASN A 3 13.10 -2.52 -9.86
CA ASN A 3 11.92 -2.38 -10.70
C ASN A 3 10.66 -2.45 -9.82
N VAL A 4 9.93 -1.33 -9.74
CA VAL A 4 8.77 -1.18 -8.86
C VAL A 4 7.50 -1.02 -9.67
N LEU A 5 6.56 -1.95 -9.49
CA LEU A 5 5.19 -1.82 -10.00
C LEU A 5 4.33 -1.12 -8.95
N VAL A 6 3.78 0.05 -9.27
CA VAL A 6 2.84 0.76 -8.40
C VAL A 6 1.41 0.50 -8.86
N LEU A 7 0.67 -0.28 -8.09
CA LEU A 7 -0.76 -0.49 -8.27
C LEU A 7 -1.55 0.61 -7.57
N GLY A 8 -2.60 1.13 -8.22
CA GLY A 8 -3.30 2.32 -7.73
C GLY A 8 -2.56 3.63 -8.03
N ALA A 9 -1.68 3.62 -9.05
CA ALA A 9 -0.81 4.72 -9.45
C ALA A 9 -1.51 6.08 -9.68
N THR A 10 -2.79 6.07 -10.07
CA THR A 10 -3.57 7.29 -10.32
C THR A 10 -4.46 7.71 -9.14
N GLY A 11 -4.37 6.99 -8.02
CA GLY A 11 -5.01 7.36 -6.76
C GLY A 11 -4.25 8.49 -6.05
N ARG A 12 -4.90 9.13 -5.07
CA ARG A 12 -4.32 10.25 -4.31
C ARG A 12 -2.99 9.89 -3.65
N THR A 13 -2.90 8.76 -2.96
CA THR A 13 -1.65 8.30 -2.34
C THR A 13 -0.68 7.72 -3.38
N GLY A 14 -1.15 6.88 -4.30
CA GLY A 14 -0.31 6.24 -5.31
C GLY A 14 0.47 7.23 -6.18
N ARG A 15 -0.15 8.35 -6.57
CA ARG A 15 0.53 9.43 -7.31
C ARG A 15 1.68 10.03 -6.52
N LEU A 16 1.46 10.32 -5.24
CA LEU A 16 2.48 10.90 -4.37
C LEU A 16 3.60 9.90 -4.07
N ILE A 17 3.29 8.59 -4.01
CA ILE A 17 4.33 7.55 -3.90
C ILE A 17 5.22 7.56 -5.15
N ILE A 18 4.64 7.67 -6.35
CA ILE A 18 5.42 7.81 -7.59
C ILE A 18 6.29 9.07 -7.55
N ASP A 19 5.75 10.21 -7.08
CA ASP A 19 6.50 11.46 -6.93
C ASP A 19 7.69 11.34 -5.96
N GLU A 20 7.61 10.50 -4.93
CA GLU A 20 8.73 10.25 -4.01
C GLU A 20 9.72 9.22 -4.57
N LEU A 21 9.24 8.14 -5.19
CA LEU A 21 10.09 7.09 -5.79
C LEU A 21 10.90 7.60 -6.99
N ILE A 22 10.37 8.52 -7.79
CA ILE A 22 11.06 9.04 -8.99
C ILE A 22 12.31 9.89 -8.67
N LYS A 23 12.43 10.30 -7.41
CA LYS A 23 13.60 11.00 -6.85
C LYS A 23 14.74 10.03 -6.52
N GLN A 24 14.48 8.73 -6.50
CA GLN A 24 15.45 7.69 -6.19
C GLN A 24 16.07 7.18 -7.49
N ASP A 25 17.33 7.50 -7.76
CA ASP A 25 18.00 7.09 -9.02
C ASP A 25 18.18 5.57 -9.14
N SER A 26 18.08 4.84 -8.02
CA SER A 26 18.10 3.38 -7.99
C SER A 26 16.77 2.73 -8.36
N VAL A 27 15.68 3.48 -8.58
CA VAL A 27 14.33 2.95 -8.78
C VAL A 27 13.82 3.22 -10.20
N GLN A 28 13.32 2.17 -10.87
CA GLN A 28 12.51 2.28 -12.08
C GLN A 28 11.05 1.96 -11.77
N ILE A 29 10.14 2.79 -12.29
CA ILE A 29 8.71 2.72 -11.97
C ILE A 29 7.93 2.23 -13.17
N LEU A 30 7.07 1.23 -12.93
CA LEU A 30 5.96 0.87 -13.80
C LEU A 30 4.64 1.23 -13.10
N ALA A 31 3.87 2.15 -13.69
CA ALA A 31 2.56 2.51 -13.17
C ALA A 31 1.49 1.52 -13.70
N GLY A 32 0.83 0.82 -12.78
CA GLY A 32 -0.31 -0.04 -13.09
C GLY A 32 -1.61 0.77 -13.21
N LEU A 33 -2.17 0.80 -14.42
CA LEU A 33 -3.42 1.49 -14.74
C LEU A 33 -4.57 0.50 -14.81
N ARG A 34 -5.77 0.90 -14.37
CA ARG A 34 -6.97 0.06 -14.56
C ARG A 34 -7.46 0.06 -16.01
N LYS A 35 -7.30 1.19 -16.70
CA LYS A 35 -7.69 1.37 -18.11
C LYS A 35 -6.78 2.40 -18.78
N GLU A 36 -6.62 2.31 -20.09
CA GLU A 36 -5.69 3.18 -20.84
C GLU A 36 -5.99 4.67 -20.67
N SER A 37 -7.27 5.05 -20.60
CA SER A 37 -7.68 6.45 -20.39
C SER A 37 -7.15 7.06 -19.08
N ASP A 38 -6.75 6.22 -18.12
CA ASP A 38 -6.21 6.69 -16.84
C ASP A 38 -4.81 7.28 -16.97
N LYS A 39 -4.11 7.02 -18.08
CA LYS A 39 -2.76 7.54 -18.35
C LYS A 39 -2.70 9.06 -18.32
N ALA A 40 -3.76 9.75 -18.76
CA ALA A 40 -3.85 11.21 -18.69
C ALA A 40 -3.76 11.74 -17.25
N ARG A 41 -4.12 10.94 -16.25
CA ARG A 41 -4.07 11.30 -14.82
C ARG A 41 -2.69 11.12 -14.19
N LEU A 42 -1.73 10.53 -14.92
CA LEU A 42 -0.33 10.43 -14.51
C LEU A 42 0.47 11.70 -14.87
N ALA A 43 -0.02 12.63 -15.69
CA ALA A 43 0.72 13.84 -16.07
C ALA A 43 0.56 14.98 -15.03
N PRO A 44 1.57 15.87 -14.83
CA PRO A 44 2.90 15.94 -15.44
C PRO A 44 3.97 15.45 -14.44
N LEU A 45 4.31 14.16 -14.46
CA LEU A 45 5.45 13.66 -13.70
C LEU A 45 6.76 14.19 -14.31
N ARG A 46 7.70 14.62 -13.46
CA ARG A 46 8.96 15.28 -13.86
C ARG A 46 9.90 14.40 -14.69
N LYS A 47 9.76 13.07 -14.61
CA LYS A 47 10.43 12.10 -15.49
C LYS A 47 9.35 11.19 -16.11
N ALA A 48 9.61 10.68 -17.31
CA ALA A 48 8.70 9.76 -17.98
C ALA A 48 8.52 8.48 -17.15
N VAL A 49 7.31 8.24 -16.65
CA VAL A 49 6.94 7.00 -15.97
C VAL A 49 6.34 6.04 -16.98
N ARG A 50 6.89 4.83 -17.08
CA ARG A 50 6.30 3.76 -17.88
C ARG A 50 4.98 3.36 -17.26
N SER A 51 3.98 3.03 -18.07
CA SER A 51 2.68 2.58 -17.59
C SER A 51 2.20 1.38 -18.39
N THR A 52 1.41 0.53 -17.76
CA THR A 52 0.73 -0.58 -18.42
C THR A 52 -0.66 -0.76 -17.83
N VAL A 53 -1.59 -1.29 -18.63
CA VAL A 53 -2.95 -1.62 -18.15
C VAL A 53 -2.91 -2.99 -17.49
N ILE A 54 -3.43 -3.04 -16.26
CA ILE A 54 -3.46 -4.23 -15.42
C ILE A 54 -4.90 -4.43 -14.95
N ASP A 55 -5.46 -5.57 -15.32
CA ASP A 55 -6.61 -6.12 -14.62
C ASP A 55 -6.08 -6.95 -13.47
N ILE A 56 -6.36 -6.52 -12.24
CA ILE A 56 -5.90 -7.22 -11.05
C ILE A 56 -6.62 -8.55 -10.84
N GLU A 57 -7.71 -8.82 -11.53
CA GLU A 57 -8.42 -10.11 -11.48
C GLU A 57 -7.83 -11.13 -12.47
N ASP A 58 -7.05 -10.67 -13.45
CA ASP A 58 -6.42 -11.49 -14.50
C ASP A 58 -5.01 -11.93 -14.07
N GLU A 59 -4.93 -13.06 -13.37
CA GLU A 59 -3.67 -13.62 -12.85
C GLU A 59 -2.63 -13.87 -13.96
N GLY A 60 -3.07 -14.29 -15.15
CA GLY A 60 -2.17 -14.53 -16.29
C GLY A 60 -1.55 -13.26 -16.84
N LYS A 61 -2.31 -12.16 -16.93
CA LYS A 61 -1.75 -10.84 -17.30
C LYS A 61 -0.85 -10.29 -16.20
N LEU A 62 -1.23 -10.44 -14.93
CA LEU A 62 -0.37 -10.06 -13.80
C LEU A 62 0.98 -10.76 -13.89
N GLN A 63 0.99 -12.08 -14.11
CA GLN A 63 2.22 -12.86 -14.23
C GLN A 63 3.09 -12.37 -15.39
N ARG A 64 2.52 -12.15 -16.58
CA ARG A 64 3.25 -11.61 -17.73
C ARG A 64 3.84 -10.23 -17.43
N VAL A 65 3.07 -9.32 -16.83
CA VAL A 65 3.57 -7.99 -16.49
C VAL A 65 4.71 -8.07 -15.48
N LEU A 66 4.58 -8.88 -14.43
CA LEU A 66 5.63 -9.05 -13.42
C LEU A 66 6.92 -9.63 -14.03
N HIS A 67 6.79 -10.59 -14.95
CA HIS A 67 7.91 -11.22 -15.65
C HIS A 67 8.56 -10.31 -16.70
N ASP A 68 7.79 -9.80 -17.66
CA ASP A 68 8.30 -9.07 -18.83
C ASP A 68 8.92 -7.71 -18.47
N HIS A 69 8.54 -7.16 -17.31
CA HIS A 69 9.12 -5.95 -16.75
C HIS A 69 10.11 -6.21 -15.61
N ASP A 70 10.43 -7.46 -15.33
CA ASP A 70 11.36 -7.89 -14.28
C ASP A 70 11.07 -7.20 -12.94
N ILE A 71 9.81 -7.19 -12.50
CA ILE A 71 9.36 -6.45 -11.30
C ILE A 71 9.91 -7.09 -10.02
N ASP A 72 10.61 -6.33 -9.20
CA ASP A 72 11.17 -6.78 -7.91
C ASP A 72 10.20 -6.53 -6.76
N ILE A 73 9.52 -5.38 -6.80
CA ILE A 73 8.64 -4.92 -5.73
C ILE A 73 7.30 -4.47 -6.31
N VAL A 74 6.21 -4.93 -5.72
CA VAL A 74 4.88 -4.34 -5.93
C VAL A 74 4.55 -3.40 -4.78
N VAL A 75 4.26 -2.14 -5.11
CA VAL A 75 3.58 -1.23 -4.19
C VAL A 75 2.07 -1.35 -4.40
N GLN A 76 1.37 -1.92 -3.43
CA GLN A 76 -0.09 -1.98 -3.42
C GLN A 76 -0.61 -0.68 -2.79
N ALA A 77 -1.18 0.21 -3.62
CA ALA A 77 -1.87 1.42 -3.16
C ALA A 77 -3.31 1.51 -3.71
N ILE A 78 -3.90 0.36 -4.08
CA ILE A 78 -5.27 0.31 -4.57
C ILE A 78 -6.22 0.52 -3.40
N ARG A 79 -7.00 1.60 -3.50
CA ARG A 79 -8.21 1.77 -2.70
C ARG A 79 -9.36 1.04 -3.39
N LEU A 80 -9.69 -0.16 -2.90
CA LEU A 80 -10.96 -0.82 -3.25
C LEU A 80 -12.12 0.09 -2.81
N ARG A 81 -13.21 0.10 -3.57
CA ARG A 81 -14.38 0.97 -3.35
C ARG A 81 -15.62 0.12 -3.14
N GLU A 82 -16.68 0.76 -2.66
CA GLU A 82 -18.01 0.15 -2.50
C GLU A 82 -18.04 -0.95 -1.45
N ASP A 83 -19.09 -1.75 -1.49
CA ASP A 83 -19.23 -2.93 -0.66
C ASP A 83 -18.28 -4.01 -1.19
N ILE A 84 -17.29 -4.37 -0.37
CA ILE A 84 -16.29 -5.38 -0.71
C ILE A 84 -16.37 -6.49 0.32
N PRO A 85 -16.13 -7.74 -0.10
CA PRO A 85 -15.88 -8.83 0.85
C PRO A 85 -14.75 -8.46 1.81
N ASP A 86 -14.87 -8.93 3.06
CA ASP A 86 -13.87 -8.71 4.09
C ASP A 86 -12.50 -9.35 3.73
N ASP A 87 -12.47 -10.34 2.85
CA ASP A 87 -11.26 -11.01 2.37
C ASP A 87 -10.72 -10.47 1.04
N ALA A 88 -11.34 -9.45 0.44
CA ALA A 88 -10.95 -8.95 -0.88
C ALA A 88 -9.47 -8.52 -0.96
N LEU A 89 -8.94 -7.93 0.11
CA LEU A 89 -7.52 -7.55 0.18
C LEU A 89 -6.59 -8.77 0.37
N VAL A 90 -7.04 -9.80 1.10
CA VAL A 90 -6.30 -11.08 1.20
C VAL A 90 -6.28 -11.79 -0.14
N GLN A 91 -7.40 -11.84 -0.87
CA GLN A 91 -7.47 -12.44 -2.19
C GLN A 91 -6.54 -11.73 -3.19
N LEU A 92 -6.48 -10.40 -3.16
CA LEU A 92 -5.54 -9.62 -3.98
C LEU A 92 -4.08 -9.94 -3.64
N GLU A 93 -3.72 -9.96 -2.35
CA GLU A 93 -2.39 -10.33 -1.88
C GLU A 93 -1.98 -11.72 -2.37
N GLN A 94 -2.86 -12.72 -2.20
CA GLN A 94 -2.63 -14.08 -2.65
C GLN A 94 -2.47 -14.18 -4.17
N ARG A 95 -3.26 -13.44 -4.93
CA ARG A 95 -3.18 -13.41 -6.39
C ARG A 95 -1.87 -12.79 -6.88
N LEU A 96 -1.43 -11.69 -6.28
CA LEU A 96 -0.13 -11.09 -6.59
C LEU A 96 1.02 -12.07 -6.34
N ARG A 97 0.94 -12.84 -5.24
CA ARG A 97 1.93 -13.87 -4.91
C ARG A 97 1.91 -15.05 -5.88
N ARG A 98 0.73 -15.54 -6.28
CA ARG A 98 0.62 -16.61 -7.30
C ARG A 98 1.10 -16.17 -8.68
N ALA A 99 0.85 -14.91 -9.04
CA ALA A 99 1.34 -14.33 -10.29
C ALA A 99 2.86 -14.13 -10.31
N PHE A 100 3.54 -14.17 -9.16
CA PHE A 100 4.95 -13.86 -9.10
C PHE A 100 5.83 -15.03 -9.61
N PRO A 101 6.86 -14.75 -10.45
CA PRO A 101 7.79 -15.79 -10.88
C PRO A 101 8.65 -16.32 -9.73
N PHE A 102 8.67 -17.64 -9.52
CA PHE A 102 9.38 -18.32 -8.41
C PHE A 102 10.91 -18.11 -8.36
N SER A 103 11.52 -17.45 -9.35
CA SER A 103 12.97 -17.36 -9.52
C SER A 103 13.66 -16.20 -8.78
N LYS A 104 12.91 -15.36 -8.04
CA LYS A 104 13.48 -14.23 -7.29
C LYS A 104 12.75 -13.95 -5.98
N GLU A 105 13.38 -13.16 -5.10
CA GLU A 105 12.72 -12.64 -3.90
C GLU A 105 11.66 -11.62 -4.31
N PHE A 106 10.40 -11.82 -3.92
CA PHE A 106 9.31 -10.88 -4.18
C PHE A 106 8.98 -10.10 -2.93
N ARG A 107 8.79 -8.80 -3.07
CA ARG A 107 8.29 -7.96 -1.98
C ARG A 107 7.03 -7.23 -2.37
N ILE A 108 6.07 -7.24 -1.45
CA ILE A 108 4.86 -6.41 -1.57
C ILE A 108 4.88 -5.37 -0.46
N VAL A 109 4.86 -4.09 -0.84
CA VAL A 109 4.74 -2.95 0.08
C VAL A 109 3.31 -2.43 -0.02
N THR A 110 2.53 -2.60 1.03
CA THR A 110 1.10 -2.30 1.02
C THR A 110 0.77 -1.06 1.83
N VAL A 111 0.02 -0.15 1.22
CA VAL A 111 -0.67 0.94 1.89
C VAL A 111 -1.85 0.37 2.66
N GLY A 112 -1.69 0.25 3.97
CA GLY A 112 -2.70 -0.23 4.89
C GLY A 112 -3.79 0.79 5.22
N GLY A 113 -4.56 0.48 6.26
CA GLY A 113 -5.68 1.32 6.70
C GLY A 113 -5.87 1.26 8.20
N ALA A 114 -6.29 2.39 8.78
CA ALA A 114 -6.46 2.56 10.22
C ALA A 114 -7.42 1.54 10.87
N GLY A 115 -8.34 0.94 10.10
CA GLY A 115 -9.21 -0.12 10.60
C GLY A 115 -8.44 -1.31 11.18
N ALA A 116 -7.20 -1.55 10.73
CA ALA A 116 -6.37 -2.66 11.21
C ALA A 116 -5.70 -2.42 12.57
N LEU A 117 -5.82 -1.22 13.16
CA LEU A 117 -5.21 -0.90 14.46
C LEU A 117 -5.80 -1.79 15.57
N ARG A 118 -4.94 -2.26 16.48
CA ARG A 118 -5.30 -3.05 17.68
C ARG A 118 -5.52 -2.11 18.86
N LEU A 119 -6.63 -2.23 19.56
CA LEU A 119 -6.93 -1.42 20.74
C LEU A 119 -6.71 -2.23 22.03
N GLU A 120 -6.44 -1.54 23.14
CA GLU A 120 -6.18 -2.14 24.45
C GLU A 120 -7.29 -3.07 24.93
N ASN A 121 -8.52 -2.83 24.50
CA ASN A 121 -9.69 -3.66 24.83
C ASN A 121 -9.81 -4.94 23.99
N GLY A 122 -8.84 -5.23 23.12
CA GLY A 122 -8.81 -6.41 22.26
C GLY A 122 -9.56 -6.25 20.93
N GLN A 123 -10.27 -5.13 20.72
CA GLN A 123 -10.94 -4.84 19.46
C GLN A 123 -9.96 -4.24 18.43
N ARG A 124 -10.38 -4.26 17.17
CA ARG A 124 -9.83 -3.44 16.11
C ARG A 124 -10.53 -2.08 16.07
N PHE A 125 -9.84 -1.06 15.56
CA PHE A 125 -10.47 0.26 15.39
C PHE A 125 -11.74 0.21 14.53
N TRP A 126 -11.80 -0.67 13.52
CA TRP A 126 -13.00 -0.81 12.68
C TRP A 126 -14.25 -1.31 13.41
N GLU A 127 -14.09 -2.00 14.55
CA GLU A 127 -15.18 -2.55 15.37
C GLU A 127 -15.76 -1.51 16.33
N THR A 128 -15.20 -0.30 16.38
CA THR A 128 -15.63 0.75 17.29
C THR A 128 -16.68 1.67 16.64
N ASP A 129 -17.56 2.25 17.46
CA ASP A 129 -18.53 3.25 17.01
C ASP A 129 -17.88 4.54 16.46
N CYS A 130 -16.61 4.77 16.79
CA CYS A 130 -15.82 5.88 16.28
C CYS A 130 -15.37 5.67 14.82
N PHE A 131 -15.48 4.45 14.29
CA PHE A 131 -15.10 4.16 12.92
C PHE A 131 -16.14 4.69 11.91
N PRO A 132 -15.73 5.36 10.82
CA PRO A 132 -16.70 5.88 9.86
C PRO A 132 -17.48 4.75 9.16
N ALA A 133 -18.81 4.73 9.37
CA ALA A 133 -19.72 3.69 8.87
C ALA A 133 -19.58 3.41 7.36
N MET A 134 -19.44 4.47 6.54
CA MET A 134 -19.25 4.37 5.08
C MET A 134 -17.95 3.68 4.65
N THR A 135 -17.06 3.38 5.59
CA THR A 135 -15.77 2.74 5.34
C THR A 135 -15.62 1.37 6.00
N LEU A 136 -16.65 0.90 6.71
CA LEU A 136 -16.63 -0.35 7.49
C LEU A 136 -16.12 -1.56 6.69
N PRO A 137 -16.61 -1.87 5.46
CA PRO A 137 -16.10 -3.00 4.70
C PRO A 137 -14.58 -2.95 4.47
N ARG A 138 -14.05 -1.75 4.27
CA ARG A 138 -12.60 -1.54 4.11
C ARG A 138 -11.84 -1.65 5.42
N GLY A 139 -12.43 -1.18 6.52
CA GLY A 139 -11.84 -1.33 7.85
C GLY A 139 -11.62 -2.80 8.20
N ALA A 140 -12.67 -3.61 8.01
CA ALA A 140 -12.63 -5.06 8.20
C ALA A 140 -11.61 -5.73 7.26
N ALA A 141 -11.61 -5.36 5.97
CA ALA A 141 -10.69 -5.95 5.01
C ALA A 141 -9.21 -5.65 5.31
N HIS A 142 -8.90 -4.45 5.79
CA HIS A 142 -7.54 -4.10 6.21
C HIS A 142 -7.11 -4.84 7.48
N ALA A 143 -8.02 -5.08 8.42
CA ALA A 143 -7.73 -5.89 9.60
C ALA A 143 -7.44 -7.35 9.22
N LYS A 144 -8.29 -7.95 8.36
CA LYS A 144 -8.11 -9.32 7.87
C LYS A 144 -6.83 -9.49 7.07
N LEU A 145 -6.45 -8.51 6.24
CA LEU A 145 -5.17 -8.53 5.54
C LEU A 145 -3.99 -8.45 6.51
N ARG A 146 -4.04 -7.58 7.53
CA ARG A 146 -2.97 -7.50 8.54
C ARG A 146 -2.76 -8.84 9.23
N ASP A 147 -3.84 -9.49 9.65
CA ASP A 147 -3.78 -10.78 10.34
C ASP A 147 -3.22 -11.87 9.43
N TYR A 148 -3.72 -11.95 8.18
CA TYR A 148 -3.16 -12.85 7.18
C TYR A 148 -1.64 -12.68 6.99
N LEU A 149 -1.16 -11.44 6.89
CA LEU A 149 0.26 -11.15 6.70
C LEU A 149 1.10 -11.54 7.93
N GLU A 150 0.67 -11.15 9.13
CA GLU A 150 1.38 -11.41 10.38
C GLU A 150 1.39 -12.90 10.78
N GLU A 151 0.35 -13.66 10.42
CA GLU A 151 0.26 -15.11 10.68
C GLU A 151 0.94 -15.96 9.61
N SER A 152 1.18 -15.41 8.42
CA SER A 152 1.78 -16.16 7.32
C SER A 152 3.24 -16.56 7.58
N SER A 153 3.68 -17.66 6.98
CA SER A 153 5.09 -18.06 6.92
C SER A 153 5.93 -17.20 5.96
N LEU A 154 5.33 -16.17 5.34
CA LEU A 154 5.91 -15.31 4.31
C LEU A 154 6.88 -14.26 4.87
N LYS A 155 7.58 -14.61 5.94
CA LYS A 155 8.52 -13.74 6.66
C LYS A 155 9.48 -13.11 5.65
N ASP A 156 9.70 -11.81 5.81
CA ASP A 156 10.59 -10.99 4.97
C ASP A 156 10.15 -10.73 3.52
N SER A 157 8.92 -11.06 3.12
CA SER A 157 8.43 -10.79 1.74
C SER A 157 7.36 -9.70 1.65
N TRP A 158 7.11 -8.98 2.75
CA TRP A 158 6.09 -7.92 2.77
C TRP A 158 6.39 -6.79 3.75
N THR A 159 5.77 -5.65 3.49
CA THR A 159 5.72 -4.49 4.37
C THR A 159 4.29 -3.94 4.39
N TYR A 160 3.74 -3.67 5.58
CA TYR A 160 2.38 -3.14 5.73
C TYR A 160 2.40 -1.84 6.51
N LEU A 161 2.12 -0.71 5.85
CA LEU A 161 2.19 0.61 6.48
C LEU A 161 0.79 1.11 6.81
N ILE A 162 0.50 1.41 8.07
CA ILE A 162 -0.81 1.82 8.55
C ILE A 162 -0.80 3.34 8.81
N PRO A 163 -1.62 4.14 8.09
CA PRO A 163 -1.84 5.54 8.43
C PRO A 163 -2.81 5.69 9.62
N PRO A 164 -2.75 6.79 10.37
CA PRO A 164 -3.75 7.10 11.39
C PRO A 164 -5.12 7.41 10.77
N PRO A 165 -6.21 7.43 11.57
CA PRO A 165 -7.54 7.80 11.07
C PRO A 165 -7.57 9.19 10.43
N VAL A 166 -6.82 10.14 10.99
CA VAL A 166 -6.63 11.48 10.44
C VAL A 166 -5.57 11.45 9.33
N TYR A 167 -5.98 10.94 8.17
CA TYR A 167 -5.14 10.84 6.98
C TYR A 167 -5.50 11.96 5.98
N ARG A 168 -4.70 13.03 5.93
CA ARG A 168 -5.06 14.29 5.28
C ARG A 168 -4.62 14.33 3.81
N PRO A 169 -5.55 14.33 2.83
CA PRO A 169 -5.19 14.40 1.41
C PRO A 169 -4.54 15.73 1.03
N ASP A 170 -4.99 16.83 1.65
CA ASP A 170 -4.52 18.19 1.40
C ASP A 170 -3.57 18.70 2.50
N GLY A 171 -3.04 17.78 3.32
CA GLY A 171 -2.05 18.13 4.34
C GLY A 171 -0.72 18.57 3.72
N ASN A 172 -0.07 19.54 4.35
CA ASN A 172 1.25 20.00 3.91
C ASN A 172 2.29 18.88 3.99
N ARG A 173 3.20 18.84 3.02
CA ARG A 173 4.39 17.99 3.07
C ARG A 173 5.39 18.60 4.05
N THR A 174 5.66 17.95 5.16
CA THR A 174 6.71 18.34 6.11
C THR A 174 8.08 17.77 5.71
N GLY A 175 8.09 16.64 4.99
CA GLY A 175 9.30 15.90 4.66
C GLY A 175 9.80 15.00 5.79
N SER A 176 9.00 14.77 6.83
CA SER A 176 9.32 13.88 7.94
C SER A 176 8.11 13.06 8.35
N TYR A 177 8.36 11.96 9.06
CA TYR A 177 7.35 11.10 9.66
C TYR A 177 7.96 10.37 10.87
N GLN A 178 7.09 9.90 11.77
CA GLN A 178 7.42 8.97 12.83
C GLN A 178 6.99 7.56 12.41
N ARG A 179 7.87 6.59 12.64
CA ARG A 179 7.61 5.16 12.41
C ARG A 179 7.54 4.45 13.75
N HIS A 180 6.41 3.80 14.00
CA HIS A 180 6.17 3.02 15.22
C HIS A 180 6.05 1.54 14.89
N SER A 181 6.61 0.70 15.75
CA SER A 181 6.40 -0.76 15.69
C SER A 181 4.98 -1.11 16.12
N PRO A 182 4.38 -2.18 15.58
CA PRO A 182 3.06 -2.64 15.98
C PRO A 182 3.08 -3.15 17.42
N THR A 183 1.98 -2.97 18.12
CA THR A 183 1.76 -3.50 19.47
C THR A 183 0.38 -4.14 19.55
N MET A 184 0.02 -4.69 20.72
CA MET A 184 -1.36 -5.12 20.99
C MET A 184 -2.26 -3.97 21.47
N ALA A 185 -1.71 -2.75 21.60
CA ALA A 185 -2.33 -1.58 22.21
C ALA A 185 -1.89 -0.31 21.46
N GLU A 186 -2.62 0.06 20.42
CA GLU A 186 -2.28 1.10 19.44
C GLU A 186 -3.23 2.32 19.54
N ASP A 187 -4.03 2.44 20.61
CA ASP A 187 -4.97 3.53 20.87
C ASP A 187 -4.33 4.92 20.78
N PHE A 188 -3.07 5.03 21.19
CA PHE A 188 -2.30 6.28 21.08
C PHE A 188 -2.27 6.81 19.64
N PHE A 189 -2.34 5.91 18.65
CA PHE A 189 -2.26 6.22 17.24
C PHE A 189 -3.57 6.83 16.69
N LEU A 190 -4.70 6.65 17.38
CA LEU A 190 -5.97 7.29 17.03
C LEU A 190 -5.94 8.81 17.15
N LYS A 191 -5.03 9.34 17.99
CA LYS A 191 -4.82 10.79 18.19
C LYS A 191 -3.76 11.38 17.25
N LYS A 192 -3.18 10.56 16.37
CA LYS A 192 -2.15 10.97 15.42
C LYS A 192 -2.78 11.39 14.09
N GLU A 193 -1.96 12.04 13.27
CA GLU A 193 -2.33 12.41 11.91
C GLU A 193 -1.14 12.25 10.97
N ILE A 194 -1.40 12.24 9.67
CA ILE A 194 -0.36 12.35 8.65
C ILE A 194 -0.93 12.92 7.35
N SER A 195 -0.12 13.65 6.59
CA SER A 195 -0.46 14.04 5.22
C SER A 195 -0.28 12.86 4.25
N TYR A 196 -0.99 12.88 3.12
CA TYR A 196 -0.75 11.89 2.06
C TYR A 196 0.69 12.00 1.50
N ALA A 197 1.27 13.21 1.51
CA ALA A 197 2.61 13.46 1.02
C ALA A 197 3.69 12.83 1.92
N ASP A 198 3.59 13.00 3.24
CA ASP A 198 4.56 12.44 4.18
C ASP A 198 4.38 10.92 4.36
N PHE A 199 3.14 10.41 4.25
CA PHE A 199 2.92 8.97 4.20
C PHE A 199 3.53 8.35 2.92
N ALA A 200 3.40 9.02 1.77
CA ALA A 200 4.04 8.58 0.53
C ALA A 200 5.57 8.54 0.64
N LEU A 201 6.17 9.49 1.38
CA LEU A 201 7.60 9.46 1.70
C LEU A 201 7.97 8.22 2.52
N ALA A 202 7.16 7.86 3.53
CA ALA A 202 7.39 6.64 4.31
C ALA A 202 7.28 5.35 3.46
N VAL A 203 6.33 5.30 2.52
CA VAL A 203 6.20 4.18 1.57
C VAL A 203 7.42 4.09 0.65
N ALA A 204 7.88 5.22 0.11
CA ALA A 204 9.09 5.25 -0.72
C ALA A 204 10.32 4.77 0.07
N ASP A 205 10.46 5.23 1.32
CA ASP A 205 11.50 4.78 2.24
C ASP A 205 11.41 3.28 2.54
N ALA A 206 10.20 2.73 2.72
CA ALA A 206 10.01 1.29 2.92
C ALA A 206 10.50 0.44 1.74
N VAL A 207 10.32 0.96 0.51
CA VAL A 207 10.84 0.35 -0.72
C VAL A 207 12.38 0.38 -0.71
N VAL A 208 12.98 1.57 -0.57
CA VAL A 208 14.44 1.73 -0.74
C VAL A 208 15.28 1.28 0.45
N LYS A 209 14.75 1.38 1.67
CA LYS A 209 15.41 0.96 2.92
C LYS A 209 14.96 -0.42 3.37
N GLU A 210 14.26 -1.16 2.51
CA GLU A 210 14.05 -2.58 2.71
C GLU A 210 13.27 -2.95 3.97
N TRP A 211 12.28 -2.16 4.35
CA TRP A 211 11.50 -2.46 5.55
C TRP A 211 10.71 -3.75 5.40
N ARG A 212 10.58 -4.52 6.49
CA ARG A 212 9.80 -5.76 6.56
C ARG A 212 8.85 -5.73 7.75
N GLY A 213 7.65 -6.26 7.59
CA GLY A 213 6.64 -6.31 8.65
C GLY A 213 5.67 -5.11 8.67
N THR A 214 4.90 -5.02 9.75
CA THR A 214 3.90 -3.96 9.98
C THR A 214 4.56 -2.71 10.58
N TYR A 215 4.12 -1.52 10.15
CA TYR A 215 4.54 -0.24 10.73
C TYR A 215 3.38 0.75 10.79
N LEU A 216 3.31 1.52 11.85
CA LEU A 216 2.35 2.62 12.00
C LEU A 216 3.09 3.93 11.68
N ILE A 217 2.56 4.74 10.78
CA ILE A 217 3.24 5.95 10.27
C ILE A 217 2.41 7.19 10.58
N SER A 218 2.94 8.06 11.44
CA SER A 218 2.36 9.38 11.74
C SER A 218 3.32 10.51 11.40
N ILE A 219 2.87 11.76 11.56
CA ILE A 219 3.77 12.88 11.83
C ILE A 219 4.29 12.84 13.27
#